data_AF-A0A1H7ZPV8-F1
#
_entry.id   AF-A0A1H7ZPV8-F1
#
_cell.length_a   1.000
_cell.length_b   1.000
_cell.length_c   1.000
_cell.angle_alpha   90.00
_cell.angle_beta   90.00
_cell.angle_gamma   90.00
#
_symmetry.space_group_name_H-M   'P 1'
#
loop_
_entity.id
_entity.type
_entity.pdbx_description
1 polymer ?
#
loop_
_entity_poly.entity_id
_entity_poly.type
_entity_poly.pdbx_seq_one_letter_code
_entity_poly.pdbx_strand_id
1 'polypeptide(L)'
;MNATMFQPDDLPAGLPGEVKHLLGRLKPEPLALRNQRKALLLQLESQRLAATGALREVLYALHAVLQAIASHMGAQVESQQGFDRALKRYAKESIPARPLPPVVLECMGYLRDRVEAMGLGEVLEKVSGAVQTG
;
A
#
# COMPACT_ATOMS: atom_id res chain seq x y z
N MET A 1 19.37 -12.64 -5.90
CA MET A 1 18.93 -11.56 -6.81
C MET A 1 18.93 -10.27 -6.01
N ASN A 2 19.87 -9.37 -6.31
CA ASN A 2 20.02 -8.08 -5.65
C ASN A 2 18.76 -7.24 -5.88
N ALA A 3 18.16 -6.73 -4.81
CA ALA A 3 17.09 -5.76 -4.89
C ALA A 3 17.70 -4.43 -5.32
N THR A 4 17.67 -4.14 -6.61
CA THR A 4 18.18 -2.88 -7.15
C THR A 4 17.31 -1.74 -6.62
N MET A 5 17.91 -0.88 -5.79
CA MET A 5 17.38 0.44 -5.43
C MET A 5 17.21 1.29 -6.68
N PHE A 6 16.45 2.39 -6.59
CA PHE A 6 16.60 3.51 -7.52
C PHE A 6 18.09 3.85 -7.58
N GLN A 7 18.75 3.53 -8.69
CA GLN A 7 20.11 4.00 -8.88
C GLN A 7 20.06 5.53 -9.04
N PRO A 8 21.12 6.26 -8.69
CA PRO A 8 21.16 7.72 -8.87
C PRO A 8 20.75 8.14 -10.30
N ASP A 9 21.04 7.29 -11.28
CA ASP A 9 20.72 7.46 -12.70
C ASP A 9 19.26 7.17 -13.07
N ASP A 10 18.49 6.48 -12.20
CA ASP A 10 17.05 6.21 -12.36
C ASP A 10 16.18 7.37 -11.84
N LEU A 11 16.77 8.37 -11.19
CA LEU A 11 16.04 9.49 -10.60
C LEU A 11 15.84 10.60 -11.64
N PRO A 12 14.60 11.06 -11.88
CA PRO A 12 14.33 12.13 -12.82
C PRO A 12 15.18 13.37 -12.53
N ALA A 13 15.81 13.91 -13.57
CA ALA A 13 16.76 15.02 -13.46
C ALA A 13 16.15 16.25 -12.76
N GLY A 14 14.85 16.48 -12.92
CA GLY A 14 14.10 17.62 -12.36
C GLY A 14 13.62 17.49 -10.91
N LEU A 15 13.97 16.41 -10.19
CA LEU A 15 13.58 16.30 -8.78
C LEU A 15 14.38 17.26 -7.89
N PRO A 16 13.74 17.94 -6.91
CA PRO A 16 14.43 18.70 -5.88
C PRO A 16 15.48 17.87 -5.15
N GLY A 17 16.56 18.51 -4.70
CA GLY A 17 17.68 17.83 -4.04
C GLY A 17 17.26 17.05 -2.80
N GLU A 18 16.29 17.56 -2.05
CA GLU A 18 15.73 16.93 -0.86
C GLU A 18 15.00 15.64 -1.20
N VAL A 19 14.28 15.61 -2.33
CA VAL A 19 13.56 14.43 -2.81
C VAL A 19 14.54 13.37 -3.29
N LYS A 20 15.59 13.76 -4.04
CA LYS A 20 16.66 12.83 -4.45
C LYS A 20 17.36 12.22 -3.24
N HIS A 21 17.66 13.03 -2.22
CA HIS A 21 18.29 12.60 -0.98
C HIS A 21 17.40 11.63 -0.17
N LEU A 22 16.09 11.90 -0.10
CA LEU A 22 15.13 11.02 0.54
C LEU A 22 15.03 9.67 -0.20
N LEU A 23 14.89 9.71 -1.52
CA LEU A 23 14.80 8.51 -2.36
C LEU A 23 16.08 7.66 -2.28
N GLY A 24 17.26 8.29 -2.24
CA GLY A 24 18.54 7.61 -2.10
C GLY A 24 18.78 6.96 -0.73
N ARG A 25 17.95 7.26 0.29
CA ARG A 25 18.02 6.67 1.64
C ARG A 25 17.02 5.52 1.85
N LEU A 26 16.19 5.22 0.85
CA LEU A 26 15.20 4.16 0.95
C LEU A 26 15.88 2.81 1.08
N LYS A 27 15.52 2.09 2.14
CA LYS A 27 15.98 0.72 2.35
C LYS A 27 15.12 -0.25 1.53
N PRO A 28 15.69 -1.37 1.06
CA PRO A 28 14.90 -2.40 0.42
C PRO A 28 13.91 -3.00 1.42
N GLU A 29 12.76 -3.46 0.92
CA GLU A 29 11.78 -4.18 1.74
C GLU A 29 12.46 -5.42 2.39
N PRO A 30 12.41 -5.59 3.72
CA PRO A 30 12.94 -6.75 4.42
C PRO A 30 12.28 -8.07 3.98
N LEU A 31 13.00 -9.18 4.10
CA LEU A 31 12.50 -10.50 3.69
C LEU A 31 11.20 -10.91 4.41
N ALA A 32 11.09 -10.60 5.71
CA ALA A 32 9.88 -10.88 6.49
C ALA A 32 8.64 -10.19 5.89
N LEU A 33 8.75 -8.91 5.54
CA LEU A 33 7.68 -8.14 4.91
C LEU A 33 7.35 -8.66 3.50
N ARG A 34 8.36 -9.05 2.71
CA ARG A 34 8.10 -9.68 1.40
C ARG A 34 7.29 -10.97 1.53
N ASN A 35 7.57 -11.78 2.56
CA ASN A 35 6.84 -13.02 2.82
C ASN A 35 5.43 -12.74 3.31
N GLN A 36 5.25 -11.76 4.20
CA GLN A 36 3.94 -11.30 4.64
C GLN A 36 3.09 -10.79 3.46
N ARG A 37 3.66 -9.98 2.56
CA ARG A 37 2.97 -9.53 1.36
C ARG A 37 2.51 -10.69 0.48
N LYS A 38 3.33 -11.72 0.28
CA LYS A 38 2.95 -12.92 -0.48
C LYS A 38 1.77 -13.65 0.16
N ALA A 39 1.78 -13.80 1.49
CA ALA A 39 0.67 -14.41 2.22
C ALA A 39 -0.62 -13.59 2.07
N LEU A 40 -0.53 -12.27 2.24
CA LEU A 40 -1.67 -11.35 2.07
C LEU A 40 -2.24 -11.38 0.66
N LEU A 41 -1.40 -11.41 -0.38
CA LEU A 41 -1.86 -11.51 -1.77
C LEU A 41 -2.68 -12.79 -2.01
N LEU A 42 -2.22 -13.94 -1.49
CA LEU A 42 -2.96 -15.20 -1.60
C LEU A 42 -4.31 -15.15 -0.86
N GLN A 43 -4.32 -14.57 0.35
CA GLN A 43 -5.53 -14.42 1.16
C GLN A 43 -6.53 -13.47 0.51
N LEU A 44 -6.07 -12.34 -0.02
CA LEU A 44 -6.89 -11.39 -0.76
C LEU A 44 -7.50 -12.03 -2.00
N GLU A 45 -6.72 -12.80 -2.76
CA GLU A 45 -7.23 -13.47 -3.97
C GLU A 45 -8.32 -14.49 -3.62
N SER A 46 -8.10 -15.31 -2.59
CA SER A 46 -9.11 -16.27 -2.10
C SER A 46 -10.40 -15.57 -1.66
N GLN A 47 -10.30 -14.50 -0.87
CA GLN A 47 -11.46 -13.76 -0.39
C GLN A 47 -12.16 -12.98 -1.50
N ARG A 48 -11.41 -12.44 -2.47
CA ARG A 48 -11.96 -11.73 -3.63
C ARG A 48 -12.81 -12.64 -4.50
N LEU A 49 -12.40 -13.90 -4.68
CA LEU A 49 -13.16 -14.89 -5.43
C LEU A 49 -14.48 -15.27 -4.73
N ALA A 50 -14.50 -15.25 -3.39
CA ALA A 50 -15.69 -15.51 -2.59
C ALA A 50 -16.59 -14.28 -2.38
N ALA A 51 -16.04 -13.07 -2.53
CA ALA A 51 -16.74 -11.82 -2.29
C ALA A 51 -17.54 -11.36 -3.52
N THR A 52 -18.60 -10.60 -3.27
CA THR A 52 -19.43 -9.94 -4.29
C THR A 52 -19.68 -8.48 -3.93
N GLY A 53 -20.17 -7.70 -4.89
CA GLY A 53 -20.50 -6.28 -4.70
C GLY A 53 -19.31 -5.42 -4.27
N ALA A 54 -19.58 -4.38 -3.48
CA ALA A 54 -18.57 -3.42 -3.04
C ALA A 54 -17.41 -4.05 -2.26
N LEU A 55 -17.61 -5.17 -1.54
CA LEU A 55 -16.52 -5.84 -0.84
C LEU A 55 -15.48 -6.40 -1.83
N ARG A 56 -15.94 -6.96 -2.95
CA ARG A 56 -15.05 -7.46 -4.00
C ARG A 56 -14.21 -6.34 -4.60
N GLU A 57 -14.78 -5.15 -4.76
CA GLU A 57 -14.06 -3.96 -5.24
C GLU A 57 -12.96 -3.53 -4.25
N VAL A 58 -13.26 -3.51 -2.94
CA VAL A 58 -12.27 -3.21 -1.89
C VAL A 58 -11.11 -4.20 -1.91
N LEU A 59 -11.42 -5.50 -1.93
CA LEU A 59 -10.41 -6.56 -1.96
C LEU A 59 -9.57 -6.54 -3.24
N TYR A 60 -10.19 -6.24 -4.39
CA TYR A 60 -9.49 -6.08 -5.66
C TYR A 60 -8.51 -4.90 -5.65
N ALA A 61 -8.95 -3.73 -5.14
CA ALA A 61 -8.09 -2.55 -5.05
C ALA A 61 -6.89 -2.81 -4.13
N LEU A 62 -7.08 -3.47 -2.99
CA LEU A 62 -5.97 -3.86 -2.10
C LEU A 62 -5.01 -4.84 -2.76
N HIS A 63 -5.53 -5.84 -3.46
CA HIS A 63 -4.70 -6.79 -4.18
C HIS A 63 -3.83 -6.06 -5.23
N ALA A 64 -4.42 -5.14 -5.99
CA ALA A 64 -3.70 -4.35 -6.98
C ALA A 64 -2.57 -3.50 -6.36
N VAL A 65 -2.83 -2.85 -5.21
CA VAL A 65 -1.81 -2.08 -4.47
C VAL A 65 -0.65 -2.96 -4.05
N LEU A 66 -0.92 -4.10 -3.40
CA LEU A 66 0.13 -5.02 -2.95
C LEU A 66 0.88 -5.66 -4.13
N GLN A 67 0.21 -5.90 -5.24
CA GLN A 67 0.84 -6.45 -6.44
C GLN A 67 1.76 -5.42 -7.13
N ALA A 68 1.35 -4.15 -7.20
CA ALA A 68 2.20 -3.09 -7.75
C ALA A 68 3.49 -2.92 -6.93
N ILE A 69 3.40 -3.00 -5.60
CA ILE A 69 4.55 -3.02 -4.70
C ILE A 69 5.51 -4.17 -5.05
N ALA A 70 4.99 -5.34 -5.45
CA ALA A 70 5.78 -6.50 -5.82
C ALA A 70 6.60 -6.32 -7.10
N SER A 71 6.01 -5.64 -8.08
CA SER A 71 6.53 -5.56 -9.45
C SER A 71 7.53 -4.42 -9.66
N HIS A 72 7.84 -3.62 -8.62
CA HIS A 72 8.62 -2.37 -8.72
C HIS A 72 8.06 -1.34 -9.73
N MET A 73 6.95 -1.66 -10.40
CA MET A 73 6.18 -0.72 -11.19
C MET A 73 5.45 0.16 -10.19
N GLY A 74 5.77 1.45 -10.19
CA GLY A 74 5.17 2.43 -9.29
C GLY A 74 3.67 2.17 -9.18
N ALA A 75 3.15 2.09 -7.95
CA ALA A 75 1.73 1.94 -7.71
C ALA A 75 1.01 2.99 -8.55
N GLN A 76 0.31 2.55 -9.59
CA GLN A 76 -0.40 3.47 -10.47
C GLN A 76 -1.37 4.25 -9.58
N VAL A 77 -1.34 5.58 -9.68
CA VAL A 77 -2.15 6.52 -8.87
C VAL A 77 -3.64 6.17 -8.91
N GLU A 78 -4.08 5.50 -9.98
CA GLU A 78 -5.43 4.94 -10.14
C GLU A 78 -5.82 3.95 -9.03
N SER A 79 -4.87 3.20 -8.47
CA SER A 79 -5.12 2.21 -7.41
C SER A 79 -5.50 2.85 -6.06
N GLN A 80 -4.94 4.01 -5.71
CA GLN A 80 -5.30 4.75 -4.49
C GLN A 80 -6.69 5.37 -4.58
N GLN A 81 -6.99 6.07 -5.69
CA GLN A 81 -8.32 6.65 -5.90
C GLN A 81 -9.41 5.58 -6.04
N GLY A 82 -9.05 4.41 -6.57
CA GLY A 82 -9.91 3.23 -6.64
C GLY A 82 -10.26 2.67 -5.26
N PHE A 83 -9.28 2.60 -4.34
CA PHE A 83 -9.49 2.06 -3.00
C PHE A 83 -10.43 2.92 -2.14
N ASP A 84 -10.20 4.24 -2.08
CA ASP A 84 -11.06 5.15 -1.32
C ASP A 84 -12.51 5.15 -1.83
N ARG A 85 -12.68 5.09 -3.15
CA ARG A 85 -14.00 4.99 -3.78
C ARG A 85 -14.69 3.68 -3.38
N ALA A 86 -13.97 2.56 -3.46
CA ALA A 86 -14.49 1.25 -3.08
C ALA A 86 -14.87 1.19 -1.59
N LEU A 87 -14.05 1.76 -0.71
CA LEU A 87 -14.36 1.85 0.73
C LEU A 87 -15.62 2.69 1.00
N LYS A 88 -15.73 3.88 0.38
CA LYS A 88 -16.91 4.74 0.50
C LYS A 88 -18.17 4.04 -0.02
N ARG A 89 -18.04 3.28 -1.11
CA ARG A 89 -19.13 2.49 -1.66
C ARG A 89 -19.53 1.36 -0.71
N TYR A 90 -18.57 0.61 -0.20
CA TYR A 90 -18.80 -0.45 0.77
C TYR A 90 -19.53 0.07 2.00
N ALA A 91 -19.09 1.20 2.58
CA ALA A 91 -19.73 1.80 3.73
C ALA A 91 -21.20 2.20 3.48
N LYS A 92 -21.57 2.54 2.24
CA LYS A 92 -22.95 2.87 1.85
C LYS A 92 -23.81 1.63 1.60
N GLU A 93 -23.24 0.59 0.99
CA GLU A 93 -23.96 -0.61 0.56
C GLU A 93 -24.02 -1.71 1.64
N SER A 94 -23.16 -1.65 2.66
CA SER A 94 -22.99 -2.76 3.62
C SER A 94 -24.04 -2.85 4.72
N ILE A 95 -25.26 -2.34 4.54
CA ILE A 95 -26.32 -2.40 5.57
C ILE A 95 -26.95 -3.82 5.63
N PRO A 96 -27.04 -4.47 6.81
CA PRO A 96 -26.55 -4.01 8.11
C PRO A 96 -25.02 -4.10 8.21
N ALA A 97 -24.40 -3.03 8.72
CA ALA A 97 -22.95 -2.74 8.67
C ALA A 97 -22.09 -3.99 8.87
N ARG A 98 -21.72 -4.63 7.77
CA ARG A 98 -20.80 -5.77 7.84
C ARG A 98 -19.40 -5.23 8.13
N PRO A 99 -18.68 -5.80 9.11
CA PRO A 99 -17.31 -5.40 9.36
C PRO A 99 -16.46 -5.78 8.14
N LEU A 100 -15.43 -4.97 7.88
CA LEU A 100 -14.41 -5.33 6.90
C LEU A 100 -13.73 -6.64 7.33
N PRO A 101 -13.42 -7.54 6.39
CA PRO A 101 -12.66 -8.75 6.71
C PRO A 101 -11.30 -8.40 7.33
N PRO A 102 -10.79 -9.21 8.28
CA PRO A 102 -9.52 -8.94 8.97
C PRO A 102 -8.34 -8.67 8.03
N VAL A 103 -8.32 -9.34 6.85
CA VAL A 103 -7.27 -9.16 5.84
C VAL A 103 -7.11 -7.70 5.40
N VAL A 104 -8.18 -6.90 5.42
CA VAL A 104 -8.13 -5.48 5.06
C VAL A 104 -7.27 -4.71 6.07
N LEU A 105 -7.46 -4.97 7.36
CA LEU A 105 -6.68 -4.34 8.43
C LEU A 105 -5.23 -4.83 8.44
N GLU A 106 -5.02 -6.12 8.19
CA GLU A 106 -3.67 -6.71 8.05
C GLU A 106 -2.90 -6.08 6.89
N CYS A 107 -3.58 -5.78 5.77
CA CYS A 107 -2.98 -5.06 4.65
C CYS A 107 -2.59 -3.63 5.04
N MET A 108 -3.42 -2.93 5.80
CA MET A 108 -3.09 -1.57 6.28
C MET A 108 -1.90 -1.59 7.24
N GLY A 109 -1.84 -2.57 8.15
CA GLY A 109 -0.70 -2.79 9.04
C GLY A 109 0.58 -3.04 8.25
N TYR A 110 0.55 -3.97 7.29
CA TYR A 110 1.68 -4.24 6.39
C TYR A 110 2.17 -2.98 5.66
N LEU A 111 1.27 -2.16 5.12
CA LEU A 111 1.66 -0.93 4.42
C LEU A 111 2.39 0.05 5.33
N ARG A 112 1.94 0.18 6.58
CA ARG A 112 2.61 0.99 7.60
C ARG A 112 4.01 0.44 7.91
N ASP A 113 4.09 -0.84 8.29
CA ASP A 113 5.34 -1.51 8.66
C ASP A 113 6.36 -1.42 7.52
N ARG A 114 5.90 -1.54 6.27
CA ARG A 114 6.75 -1.41 5.09
C ARG A 114 7.33 0.00 4.98
N VAL A 115 6.51 1.04 5.11
CA VAL A 115 6.97 2.43 4.99
C VAL A 115 7.99 2.73 6.10
N GLU A 116 7.74 2.28 7.33
CA GLU A 116 8.70 2.38 8.42
C GLU A 116 10.02 1.65 8.11
N ALA A 117 9.95 0.39 7.69
CA ALA A 117 11.12 -0.43 7.38
C ALA A 117 11.95 0.12 6.20
N MET A 118 11.32 0.83 5.26
CA MET A 118 11.99 1.50 4.15
C MET A 118 12.68 2.80 4.56
N GLY A 119 12.59 3.22 5.82
CA GLY A 119 13.21 4.43 6.34
C GLY A 119 12.36 5.69 6.17
N LEU A 120 11.06 5.53 5.95
CA LEU A 120 10.09 6.62 5.82
C LEU A 120 9.21 6.81 7.07
N GLY A 121 9.59 6.22 8.21
CA GLY A 121 8.84 6.34 9.47
C GLY A 121 8.63 7.80 9.92
N GLU A 122 9.66 8.65 9.81
CA GLU A 122 9.53 10.08 10.16
C GLU A 122 8.54 10.84 9.25
N VAL A 123 8.36 10.37 8.01
CA VAL A 123 7.36 10.94 7.09
C VAL A 123 5.95 10.52 7.51
N LEU A 124 5.77 9.26 7.93
CA LEU A 124 4.49 8.78 8.48
C LEU A 124 4.06 9.56 9.72
N GLU A 125 4.98 9.82 10.64
CA GLU A 125 4.71 10.59 11.87
C GLU A 125 4.23 12.01 11.55
N LYS A 126 4.89 12.70 10.60
CA LYS A 126 4.49 14.05 10.17
C LYS A 126 3.11 14.09 9.52
N VAL A 127 2.80 13.10 8.68
CA VAL A 127 1.48 13.01 8.02
C VAL A 127 0.40 12.65 9.04
N SER A 128 0.69 11.75 10.00
CA SER A 128 -0.27 11.34 11.04
C SER A 128 -0.55 12.46 12.04
N GLY A 129 0.45 13.28 12.37
CA GLY A 129 0.28 14.48 13.20
C GLY A 129 -0.47 15.61 12.49
N ALA A 130 -0.31 15.76 11.17
CA ALA A 130 -1.05 16.75 10.37
C ALA A 130 -2.55 16.45 10.28
N VAL A 131 -2.94 15.16 10.30
CA VAL A 131 -4.36 14.75 10.32
C VAL A 131 -5.03 15.01 11.68
N GLN A 132 -4.27 15.13 12.77
CA GLN A 132 -4.80 15.46 14.10
C GLN A 132 -4.94 16.97 14.36
N THR A 133 -4.44 17.81 13.45
CA THR A 133 -4.42 19.27 13.60
C THR A 133 -5.24 20.02 12.54
N GLY A 134 -6.03 19.29 11.73
CA GLY A 134 -6.93 19.83 10.70
C GLY A 134 -8.40 19.61 11.03
#